data_AF-A0A962XWL7-F1
#
_entry.id   AF-A0A962XWL7-F1
#
_cell.length_a   1.000
_cell.length_b   1.000
_cell.length_c   1.000
_cell.angle_alpha   90.00
_cell.angle_beta   90.00
_cell.angle_gamma   90.00
#
_symmetry.space_group_name_H-M   'P 1'
#
loop_
_entity.id
_entity.type
_entity.pdbx_description
1 polymer ?
#
loop_
_entity_poly.entity_id
_entity_poly.type
_entity_poly.pdbx_seq_one_letter_code
_entity_poly.pdbx_strand_id
1 'polypeptide(L)'
;MIQVAARIVIWVIVIALAYVILGPKGFDSSDSDNPFASETPLYLPAAKPPRLRELERRLHDGALGADDAQEYHALLKRHQAAFWQDRGETVEQALADVGNGRRARLQQILIERGLSDDEMRVFFTVLDRDHPRLLDDRD
;
A
#
# COMPACT_ATOMS: atom_id res chain seq x y z
N MET A 1 9.66 36.03 -3.68
CA MET A 1 8.32 35.94 -3.02
C MET A 1 7.23 35.37 -3.92
N ILE A 2 7.22 35.64 -5.24
CA ILE A 2 6.17 35.16 -6.18
C ILE A 2 6.13 33.63 -6.34
N GLN A 3 7.27 32.93 -6.28
CA GLN A 3 7.32 31.46 -6.38
C GLN A 3 6.65 30.73 -5.21
N VAL A 4 6.65 31.31 -4.01
CA VAL A 4 6.01 30.70 -2.84
C VAL A 4 4.50 30.82 -2.94
N ALA A 5 4.00 31.99 -3.38
CA ALA A 5 2.58 32.21 -3.59
C ALA A 5 2.00 31.28 -4.67
N ALA A 6 2.70 31.09 -5.79
CA ALA A 6 2.27 30.19 -6.85
C ALA A 6 2.14 28.73 -6.37
N ARG A 7 3.06 28.29 -5.51
CA ARG A 7 3.07 26.93 -4.96
C ARG A 7 1.90 26.70 -3.99
N ILE A 8 1.53 27.71 -3.20
CA ILE A 8 0.36 27.65 -2.31
C ILE A 8 -0.94 27.60 -3.13
N VAL A 9 -1.07 28.41 -4.18
CA VAL A 9 -2.27 28.43 -5.04
C VAL A 9 -2.48 27.08 -5.73
N ILE A 10 -1.41 26.42 -6.18
CA ILE A 10 -1.50 25.07 -6.77
C ILE A 10 -2.05 24.07 -5.75
N TRP A 11 -1.57 24.10 -4.50
CA TRP A 11 -2.07 23.22 -3.46
C TRP A 11 -3.53 23.48 -3.10
N VAL A 12 -3.96 24.74 -3.04
CA VAL A 12 -5.36 25.10 -2.81
C VAL A 12 -6.26 24.58 -3.94
N ILE A 13 -5.81 24.64 -5.19
CA ILE A 13 -6.55 24.12 -6.34
C ILE A 13 -6.64 22.59 -6.29
N VAL A 14 -5.56 21.89 -5.93
CA VAL A 14 -5.57 20.43 -5.75
C VAL A 14 -6.52 20.01 -4.63
N ILE A 15 -6.51 20.73 -3.51
CA ILE A 15 -7.41 20.47 -2.37
C ILE A 15 -8.86 20.79 -2.75
N ALA A 16 -9.11 21.87 -3.50
CA ALA A 16 -10.45 22.22 -3.98
C ALA A 16 -10.99 21.21 -5.00
N LEU A 17 -10.14 20.71 -5.91
CA LEU A 17 -10.50 19.62 -6.83
C LEU A 17 -10.79 18.31 -6.08
N ALA A 18 -9.97 17.98 -5.09
CA ALA A 18 -10.24 16.83 -4.22
C ALA A 18 -11.58 17.00 -3.48
N TYR A 19 -11.88 18.20 -2.98
CA TYR A 19 -13.13 18.52 -2.29
C TYR A 19 -14.36 18.44 -3.20
N VAL A 20 -14.25 18.88 -4.46
CA VAL A 20 -15.35 18.79 -5.44
C VAL A 20 -15.60 17.36 -5.88
N ILE A 21 -14.57 16.51 -5.96
CA ILE A 21 -14.71 15.08 -6.24
C ILE A 21 -15.30 14.33 -5.03
N LEU A 22 -14.96 14.72 -3.80
CA LEU A 22 -15.44 14.06 -2.57
C LEU A 22 -16.82 14.52 -2.08
N GLY A 23 -17.27 15.71 -2.48
CA GLY A 23 -18.60 16.22 -2.15
C GLY A 23 -18.82 16.62 -0.67
N PRO A 24 -19.76 17.53 -0.38
CA PRO A 24 -19.96 18.13 0.95
C PRO A 24 -20.66 17.21 1.97
N LYS A 25 -20.87 15.93 1.66
CA LYS A 25 -21.55 14.97 2.57
C LYS A 25 -20.62 14.27 3.56
N GLY A 26 -19.31 14.48 3.48
CA GLY A 26 -18.30 13.84 4.35
C GLY A 26 -18.16 14.41 5.76
N PHE A 27 -19.10 15.24 6.23
CA PHE A 27 -19.02 15.92 7.54
C PHE A 27 -20.21 15.63 8.47
N ASP A 28 -20.99 14.58 8.22
CA ASP A 28 -21.99 14.11 9.19
C ASP A 28 -21.48 12.84 9.87
N SER A 29 -21.13 12.99 11.16
CA SER A 29 -20.57 11.95 12.00
C SER A 29 -21.66 10.97 12.43
N SER A 30 -21.72 9.81 11.81
CA SER A 30 -22.34 8.62 12.39
C SER A 30 -21.44 7.41 12.15
N ASP A 31 -20.99 6.82 13.25
CA ASP A 31 -20.03 5.70 13.37
C ASP A 31 -20.46 4.41 12.64
N SER A 32 -21.63 4.39 12.00
CA SER A 32 -22.23 3.20 11.37
C SER A 32 -22.14 3.16 9.84
N ASP A 33 -21.76 4.25 9.17
CA ASP A 33 -21.67 4.34 7.71
C ASP A 33 -20.29 4.90 7.33
N ASN A 34 -19.24 4.08 7.39
CA ASN A 34 -17.93 4.47 6.89
C ASN A 34 -17.99 4.50 5.34
N PRO A 35 -18.04 5.67 4.67
CA PRO A 35 -18.13 5.75 3.21
C PRO A 35 -16.81 5.36 2.52
N PHE A 36 -15.78 5.07 3.31
CA PHE A 36 -14.48 4.56 2.89
C PHE A 36 -14.34 3.04 3.06
N ALA A 37 -15.35 2.36 3.60
CA ALA A 37 -15.44 0.90 3.50
C ALA A 37 -15.63 0.55 2.03
N SER A 38 -14.52 0.40 1.30
CA SER A 38 -14.56 0.01 -0.09
C SER A 38 -15.05 -1.43 -0.15
N GLU A 39 -16.16 -1.69 -0.83
CA GLU A 39 -16.56 -3.06 -1.20
C GLU A 39 -15.55 -3.69 -2.19
N THR A 40 -14.60 -2.90 -2.68
CA THR A 40 -13.52 -3.32 -3.54
C THR A 40 -12.61 -4.29 -2.79
N PRO A 41 -12.37 -5.51 -3.30
CA PRO A 41 -11.50 -6.46 -2.62
C PRO A 41 -10.08 -5.92 -2.53
N LEU A 42 -9.48 -5.98 -1.33
CA LEU A 42 -8.07 -5.64 -1.14
C LEU A 42 -7.19 -6.76 -1.72
N TYR A 43 -6.36 -6.42 -2.69
CA TYR A 43 -5.41 -7.36 -3.30
C TYR A 43 -4.11 -7.44 -2.51
N LEU A 44 -3.50 -8.62 -2.49
CA LEU A 44 -2.15 -8.75 -1.96
C LEU A 44 -1.16 -8.04 -2.88
N PRO A 45 -0.18 -7.32 -2.30
CA PRO A 45 0.84 -6.65 -3.08
C PRO A 45 1.63 -7.68 -3.89
N ALA A 46 2.07 -7.26 -5.07
CA ALA A 46 2.88 -8.09 -5.95
C ALA A 46 4.12 -8.60 -5.18
N ALA A 47 4.53 -9.85 -5.41
CA ALA A 47 5.74 -10.36 -4.78
C ALA A 47 6.98 -9.65 -5.35
N LYS A 48 7.97 -9.35 -4.50
CA LYS A 48 9.25 -8.81 -4.98
C LYS A 48 9.93 -9.82 -5.89
N PRO A 49 10.34 -9.42 -7.11
CA PRO A 49 11.01 -10.33 -8.02
C PRO A 49 12.36 -10.78 -7.43
N PRO A 50 12.81 -12.02 -7.66
CA PRO A 50 14.04 -12.56 -7.09
C PRO A 50 15.27 -11.67 -7.35
N ARG A 51 15.34 -11.09 -8.55
CA ARG A 51 16.40 -10.17 -8.96
C ARG A 51 16.44 -8.89 -8.13
N LEU A 52 15.28 -8.33 -7.76
CA LEU A 52 15.23 -7.16 -6.89
C LEU A 52 15.74 -7.49 -5.49
N ARG A 53 15.36 -8.65 -4.94
CA ARG A 53 15.86 -9.11 -3.63
C ARG A 53 17.38 -9.33 -3.62
N GLU A 54 17.91 -9.87 -4.71
CA GLU A 54 19.36 -10.04 -4.87
C GLU A 54 20.08 -8.68 -4.87
N LEU A 55 19.57 -7.70 -5.61
CA LEU A 55 20.14 -6.35 -5.68
C LEU A 55 20.00 -5.61 -4.34
N GLU A 56 18.87 -5.74 -3.63
CA GLU A 56 18.71 -5.19 -2.27
C GLU A 56 19.76 -5.75 -1.32
N ARG A 57 20.03 -7.07 -1.39
CA ARG A 57 21.08 -7.69 -0.57
C ARG A 57 22.46 -7.14 -0.92
N ARG A 58 22.80 -7.04 -2.21
CA ARG A 58 24.09 -6.45 -2.64
C ARG A 58 24.23 -4.98 -2.25
N LEU A 59 23.14 -4.22 -2.27
CA LEU A 59 23.09 -2.84 -1.78
C LEU A 59 23.41 -2.79 -0.29
N HIS A 60 22.80 -3.66 0.51
CA HIS A 60 23.05 -3.75 1.94
C HIS A 60 24.50 -4.17 2.26
N ASP A 61 25.04 -5.10 1.50
CA ASP A 61 26.43 -5.59 1.63
C ASP A 61 27.47 -4.58 1.10
N GLY A 62 27.04 -3.43 0.56
CA GLY A 62 27.93 -2.42 -0.02
C GLY A 62 28.62 -2.87 -1.32
N ALA A 63 28.13 -3.95 -1.94
CA ALA A 63 28.70 -4.58 -3.13
C ALA A 63 27.98 -4.17 -4.44
N LEU A 64 27.11 -3.16 -4.40
CA LEU A 64 26.34 -2.74 -5.57
C LEU A 64 27.17 -1.86 -6.50
N GLY A 65 27.38 -2.33 -7.73
CA GLY A 65 28.00 -1.54 -8.80
C GLY A 65 27.04 -0.49 -9.40
N ALA A 66 27.58 0.42 -10.22
CA ALA A 66 26.79 1.48 -10.85
C ALA A 66 25.71 0.95 -11.81
N ASP A 67 26.03 -0.08 -12.62
CA ASP A 67 25.07 -0.72 -13.53
C ASP A 67 23.96 -1.44 -12.75
N ASP A 68 24.33 -2.16 -11.69
CA ASP A 68 23.41 -2.84 -10.79
C ASP A 68 22.49 -1.84 -10.04
N ALA A 69 22.96 -0.63 -9.74
CA ALA A 69 22.16 0.43 -9.12
C ALA A 69 21.06 0.95 -10.06
N GLN A 70 21.38 1.12 -11.35
CA GLN A 70 20.37 1.52 -12.33
C GLN A 70 19.31 0.43 -12.51
N GLU A 71 19.72 -0.85 -12.59
CA GLU A 71 18.80 -1.98 -12.65
C GLU A 71 17.91 -2.05 -11.41
N TYR A 72 18.50 -1.89 -10.22
CA TYR A 72 17.81 -1.85 -8.95
C TYR A 72 16.69 -0.79 -8.93
N HIS A 73 17.00 0.45 -9.31
CA HIS A 73 16.00 1.52 -9.35
C HIS A 73 14.87 1.26 -10.35
N ALA A 74 15.19 0.69 -11.52
CA ALA A 74 14.18 0.34 -12.52
C ALA A 74 13.23 -0.76 -12.00
N LEU A 75 13.77 -1.79 -11.35
CA LEU A 75 12.99 -2.88 -10.78
C LEU A 75 12.17 -2.41 -9.57
N LEU A 76 12.75 -1.60 -8.69
CA LEU A 76 12.05 -1.02 -7.55
C LEU A 76 10.87 -0.17 -8.00
N LYS A 77 11.06 0.70 -8.99
CA LYS A 77 9.98 1.55 -9.53
C LYS A 77 8.84 0.72 -10.13
N ARG A 78 9.17 -0.35 -10.87
CA ARG A 78 8.17 -1.28 -11.41
C ARG A 78 7.41 -2.00 -10.31
N HIS A 79 8.11 -2.43 -9.27
CA HIS A 79 7.51 -3.10 -8.12
C HIS A 79 6.55 -2.18 -7.37
N GLN A 80 6.97 -0.94 -7.07
CA GLN A 80 6.13 0.07 -6.42
C GLN A 80 4.89 0.41 -7.25
N ALA A 81 5.02 0.53 -8.57
CA ALA A 81 3.88 0.73 -9.46
C ALA A 81 2.93 -0.49 -9.52
N ALA A 82 3.42 -1.67 -9.15
CA ALA A 82 2.64 -2.90 -9.02
C ALA A 82 2.07 -3.13 -7.64
N PHE A 83 2.45 -2.33 -6.64
CA PHE A 83 2.13 -2.56 -5.24
C PHE A 83 0.62 -2.50 -4.96
N TRP A 84 -0.08 -1.52 -5.54
CA TRP A 84 -1.53 -1.31 -5.40
C TRP A 84 -2.32 -1.76 -6.62
N GLN A 85 -1.82 -2.71 -7.40
CA GLN A 85 -2.59 -3.19 -8.55
C GLN A 85 -3.67 -4.17 -8.11
N ASP A 86 -4.87 -4.00 -8.64
CA ASP A 86 -6.02 -4.87 -8.40
C ASP A 86 -5.91 -6.21 -9.15
N ARG A 87 -4.82 -6.94 -8.90
CA ARG A 87 -4.49 -8.17 -9.63
C ARG A 87 -3.89 -9.22 -8.70
N GLY A 88 -4.34 -10.46 -8.89
CA GLY A 88 -3.84 -11.62 -8.17
C GLY A 88 -4.78 -12.04 -7.05
N GLU A 89 -4.20 -12.62 -6.02
CA GLU A 89 -4.89 -13.13 -4.84
C GLU A 89 -5.31 -11.97 -3.90
N THR A 90 -6.55 -12.01 -3.41
CA THR A 90 -7.05 -11.03 -2.45
C THR A 90 -6.62 -11.39 -1.03
N VAL A 91 -6.56 -10.40 -0.14
CA VAL A 91 -6.26 -10.65 1.28
C VAL A 91 -7.32 -11.56 1.90
N GLU A 92 -8.59 -11.43 1.51
CA GLU A 92 -9.66 -12.31 1.99
C GLU A 92 -9.48 -13.75 1.50
N GLN A 93 -9.10 -13.95 0.24
CA GLN A 93 -8.80 -15.29 -0.30
C GLN A 93 -7.61 -15.92 0.43
N ALA A 94 -6.54 -15.15 0.65
CA ALA A 94 -5.34 -15.65 1.33
C ALA A 94 -5.56 -15.98 2.82
N LEU A 95 -6.62 -15.43 3.41
CA LEU A 95 -7.01 -15.68 4.79
C LEU A 95 -8.29 -16.52 4.90
N ALA A 96 -8.80 -17.11 3.82
CA ALA A 96 -10.09 -17.79 3.82
C ALA A 96 -10.15 -18.94 4.84
N ASP A 97 -9.05 -19.70 4.98
CA ASP A 97 -8.94 -20.84 5.89
C ASP A 97 -8.42 -20.47 7.30
N VAL A 98 -8.29 -19.18 7.59
CA VAL A 98 -7.67 -18.68 8.83
C VAL A 98 -8.75 -18.08 9.73
N GLY A 99 -9.20 -18.86 10.70
CA GLY A 99 -10.16 -18.39 11.72
C GLY A 99 -9.52 -17.42 12.70
N ASN A 100 -8.41 -17.83 13.33
CA ASN A 100 -7.71 -17.05 14.37
C ASN A 100 -6.32 -16.59 13.94
N GLY A 101 -5.87 -15.44 14.43
CA GLY A 101 -4.53 -14.93 14.19
C GLY A 101 -4.32 -14.42 12.75
N ARG A 102 -5.40 -13.95 12.12
CA ARG A 102 -5.42 -13.50 10.72
C ARG A 102 -4.37 -12.44 10.41
N ARG A 103 -4.16 -11.48 11.33
CA ARG A 103 -3.10 -10.46 11.20
C ARG A 103 -1.70 -11.05 11.14
N ALA A 104 -1.39 -12.01 12.01
CA ALA A 104 -0.08 -12.67 12.03
C ALA A 104 0.15 -13.49 10.74
N ARG A 105 -0.89 -14.19 10.27
CA ARG A 105 -0.83 -14.93 9.01
C ARG A 105 -0.63 -14.01 7.82
N LEU A 106 -1.35 -12.89 7.75
CA LEU A 106 -1.16 -11.89 6.71
C LEU A 106 0.26 -11.32 6.73
N GLN A 107 0.77 -10.97 7.91
CA GLN A 107 2.14 -10.49 8.05
C GLN A 107 3.15 -11.50 7.50
N GLN A 108 2.98 -12.78 7.81
CA GLN A 108 3.84 -13.83 7.26
C GLN A 108 3.79 -13.89 5.72
N ILE A 109 2.59 -13.80 5.13
CA ILE A 109 2.42 -13.78 3.67
C ILE A 109 3.15 -12.59 3.04
N LEU A 110 3.05 -11.40 3.65
CA LEU A 110 3.74 -10.20 3.16
C LEU A 110 5.27 -10.34 3.27
N ILE A 111 5.78 -10.95 4.34
CA ILE A 111 7.21 -11.26 4.50
C ILE A 111 7.68 -12.26 3.44
N GLU A 112 6.93 -13.34 3.18
CA GLU A 112 7.24 -14.33 2.15
C GLU A 112 7.26 -13.69 0.74
N ARG A 113 6.36 -12.72 0.52
CA ARG A 113 6.33 -11.88 -0.69
C ARG A 113 7.48 -10.88 -0.76
N GLY A 114 8.23 -10.70 0.31
CA GLY A 114 9.47 -9.93 0.37
C GLY A 114 9.26 -8.45 0.66
N LEU A 115 8.11 -8.07 1.23
CA LEU A 115 7.86 -6.67 1.59
C LEU A 115 8.83 -6.22 2.68
N SER A 116 9.28 -4.97 2.59
CA SER A 116 10.02 -4.30 3.66
C SER A 116 9.08 -3.92 4.81
N ASP A 117 9.66 -3.58 5.96
CA ASP A 117 8.90 -3.10 7.12
C ASP A 117 8.08 -1.84 6.82
N ASP A 118 8.63 -0.94 5.99
CA ASP A 118 7.91 0.28 5.58
C ASP A 118 6.75 -0.03 4.63
N GLU A 119 6.95 -0.95 3.69
CA GLU A 119 5.89 -1.41 2.78
C GLU A 119 4.77 -2.11 3.55
N MET A 120 5.11 -2.97 4.53
CA MET A 120 4.13 -3.59 5.41
C MET A 120 3.38 -2.55 6.23
N ARG A 121 4.07 -1.55 6.81
CA ARG A 121 3.41 -0.49 7.59
C ARG A 121 2.41 0.29 6.75
N VAL A 122 2.80 0.66 5.53
CA VAL A 122 1.91 1.35 4.58
C VAL A 122 0.72 0.46 4.23
N PHE A 123 0.95 -0.82 3.95
CA PHE A 123 -0.12 -1.78 3.64
C PHE A 123 -1.12 -1.93 4.78
N PHE A 124 -0.65 -2.16 6.01
CA PHE A 124 -1.51 -2.27 7.18
C PHE A 124 -2.25 -0.98 7.51
N THR A 125 -1.65 0.20 7.25
CA THR A 125 -2.35 1.48 7.44
C THR A 125 -3.55 1.63 6.50
N VAL A 126 -3.40 1.22 5.24
CA VAL A 126 -4.51 1.24 4.27
C VAL A 126 -5.54 0.16 4.62
N LEU A 127 -5.09 -1.03 5.00
CA LEU A 127 -5.97 -2.12 5.40
C LEU A 127 -6.82 -1.72 6.62
N ASP A 128 -6.20 -1.21 7.69
CA ASP A 128 -6.90 -0.82 8.92
C ASP A 128 -7.88 0.35 8.64
N ARG A 129 -7.61 1.20 7.63
CA ARG A 129 -8.48 2.33 7.24
C ARG A 129 -9.68 1.88 6.38
N ASP A 130 -9.42 1.08 5.34
CA ASP A 130 -10.39 0.78 4.27
C ASP A 130 -11.09 -0.58 4.48
N HIS A 131 -10.45 -1.51 5.20
CA HIS A 131 -10.94 -2.87 5.46
C HIS A 131 -10.74 -3.30 6.93
N PRO A 132 -11.22 -2.53 7.93
CA PRO A 132 -10.91 -2.77 9.34
C PRO A 132 -11.31 -4.17 9.83
N ARG A 133 -12.38 -4.75 9.28
CA ARG A 133 -12.90 -6.08 9.69
C ARG A 133 -12.18 -7.27 9.06
N LEU A 134 -11.25 -7.03 8.13
CA LEU A 134 -10.65 -8.11 7.34
C LEU A 134 -9.67 -8.96 8.16
N LEU A 135 -9.14 -8.38 9.24
CA LEU A 135 -8.24 -9.02 10.20
C LEU A 135 -8.94 -9.50 11.47
N ASP A 136 -10.23 -9.23 11.63
CA ASP A 136 -11.01 -9.72 12.76
C ASP A 136 -11.08 -11.25 12.69
N ASP A 137 -10.78 -11.90 13.80
CA ASP A 137 -10.87 -13.34 13.91
C ASP A 137 -12.32 -13.80 13.62
N ARG A 138 -12.44 -14.92 12.91
CA ARG A 138 -13.72 -15.50 12.49
C ARG A 138 -13.92 -16.82 13.23
N ASP A 139 -15.07 -16.93 13.91
CA ASP A 139 -15.57 -18.16 14.57
C ASP A 139 -16.07 -19.22 13.56
#